data_AF-A0A2S6ACK2-F1
#
_entry.id   AF-A0A2S6ACK2-F1
#
_cell.length_a   1.000
_cell.length_b   1.000
_cell.length_c   1.000
_cell.angle_alpha   90.00
_cell.angle_beta   90.00
_cell.angle_gamma   90.00
#
_symmetry.space_group_name_H-M   'P 1'
#
loop_
_entity.id
_entity.type
_entity.pdbx_description
1 polymer ?
#
loop_
_entity_poly.entity_id
_entity_poly.type
_entity_poly.pdbx_seq_one_letter_code
_entity_poly.pdbx_strand_id
1 'polypeptide(L)'
;MFTWYVALLAISGIVMIAMASVKQGQSSASRSFNGIFGGIFLGYAFYLAFLFDGGSYLIFFHAFIVPVTMVVNFFRHRTPRPRLTDTQKAWREFHR
;
A
#
# COMPACT_ATOMS: atom_id res chain seq x y z
N MET A 1 -6.05 21.29 -12.42
CA MET A 1 -5.56 20.91 -11.07
C MET A 1 -6.45 19.87 -10.38
N PHE A 2 -7.78 19.90 -10.55
CA PHE A 2 -8.68 18.92 -9.92
C PHE A 2 -8.47 17.47 -10.39
N THR A 3 -8.31 17.27 -11.70
CA THR A 3 -8.34 15.93 -12.32
C THR A 3 -7.15 15.05 -11.93
N TRP A 4 -5.95 15.60 -11.81
CA TRP A 4 -4.76 14.79 -11.52
C TRP A 4 -4.77 14.24 -10.09
N TYR A 5 -5.21 15.05 -9.12
CA TYR A 5 -5.33 14.62 -7.72
C TYR A 5 -6.37 13.51 -7.59
N VAL A 6 -7.54 13.68 -8.22
CA VAL A 6 -8.59 12.66 -8.26
C VAL A 6 -8.09 11.38 -8.95
N ALA A 7 -7.37 11.50 -10.06
CA ALA A 7 -6.75 10.35 -10.73
C ALA A 7 -5.74 9.62 -9.84
N LEU A 8 -4.88 10.34 -9.12
CA LEU A 8 -3.94 9.74 -8.18
C LEU A 8 -4.65 9.03 -7.02
N LEU A 9 -5.70 9.63 -6.46
CA LEU A 9 -6.52 8.98 -5.43
C LEU A 9 -7.14 7.69 -5.97
N ALA A 10 -7.73 7.75 -7.16
CA ALA A 10 -8.35 6.59 -7.80
C ALA A 10 -7.33 5.47 -8.05
N ILE A 11 -6.19 5.78 -8.67
CA ILE A 11 -5.12 4.80 -8.93
C ILE A 11 -4.61 4.19 -7.62
N SER A 12 -4.35 5.03 -6.61
CA SER A 12 -3.87 4.56 -5.30
C SER A 12 -4.90 3.65 -4.63
N GLY A 13 -6.18 4.02 -4.67
CA GLY A 13 -7.28 3.23 -4.15
C GLY A 13 -7.38 1.86 -4.83
N ILE A 14 -7.33 1.83 -6.17
CA ILE A 14 -7.37 0.59 -6.96
C ILE A 14 -6.17 -0.30 -6.63
N VAL A 15 -4.95 0.26 -6.61
CA VAL A 15 -3.72 -0.50 -6.31
C VAL A 15 -3.80 -1.10 -4.91
N MET A 16 -4.26 -0.35 -3.91
CA MET A 16 -4.42 -0.87 -2.54
C MET A 16 -5.48 -1.98 -2.46
N ILE A 17 -6.63 -1.84 -3.14
CA ILE A 17 -7.65 -2.90 -3.20
C ILE A 17 -7.12 -4.15 -3.92
N ALA A 18 -6.37 -3.97 -5.01
CA ALA A 18 -5.72 -5.06 -5.73
C ALA A 18 -4.72 -5.80 -4.82
N MET A 19 -3.87 -5.08 -4.10
CA MET A 19 -2.96 -5.67 -3.11
C MET A 19 -3.71 -6.38 -1.96
N ALA A 20 -4.85 -5.86 -1.52
CA ALA A 20 -5.70 -6.50 -0.51
C ALA A 20 -6.36 -7.80 -1.02
N SER A 21 -6.46 -7.99 -2.33
CA SER A 21 -7.02 -9.20 -2.93
C SER A 21 -6.00 -10.34 -3.01
N VAL A 22 -4.70 -10.03 -2.93
CA VAL A 22 -3.62 -11.03 -2.95
C VAL A 22 -3.50 -11.72 -1.60
N LYS A 23 -3.90 -13.00 -1.55
CA LYS A 23 -3.89 -13.83 -0.33
C LYS A 23 -2.51 -14.39 0.06
N GLN A 24 -1.56 -14.42 -0.86
CA GLN A 24 -0.27 -15.10 -0.66
C GLN A 24 0.87 -14.11 -0.32
N GLY A 25 1.60 -14.39 0.76
CA GLY A 25 2.79 -13.63 1.18
C GLY A 25 2.52 -12.34 1.96
N GLN A 26 1.27 -12.07 2.39
CA GLN A 26 0.89 -10.92 3.21
C GLN A 26 0.27 -11.35 4.54
N SER A 27 0.49 -10.59 5.60
CA SER A 27 -0.22 -10.76 6.86
C SER A 27 -1.69 -10.33 6.74
N SER A 28 -2.59 -10.96 7.51
CA SER A 28 -4.01 -10.56 7.54
C SER A 28 -4.19 -9.09 7.90
N ALA A 29 -3.36 -8.56 8.80
CA ALA A 29 -3.36 -7.14 9.16
C ALA A 29 -3.04 -6.24 7.96
N SER A 30 -1.94 -6.51 7.25
CA SER A 30 -1.55 -5.74 6.05
C SER A 30 -2.65 -5.75 4.99
N ARG A 31 -3.29 -6.89 4.80
CA ARG A 31 -4.39 -7.05 3.85
C ARG A 31 -5.61 -6.21 4.22
N SER A 32 -6.02 -6.25 5.48
CA SER A 32 -7.15 -5.44 5.97
C SER A 32 -6.87 -3.94 5.86
N PHE A 33 -5.66 -3.50 6.22
CA PHE A 33 -5.28 -2.10 6.07
C PHE A 33 -5.32 -1.64 4.60
N ASN A 34 -4.77 -2.42 3.68
CA ASN A 34 -4.85 -2.13 2.24
C ASN A 34 -6.30 -2.02 1.75
N GLY A 35 -7.20 -2.88 2.24
CA GLY A 35 -8.62 -2.82 1.89
C GLY A 35 -9.31 -1.56 2.40
N ILE A 36 -9.09 -1.21 3.67
CA ILE A 36 -9.71 -0.03 4.32
C ILE A 36 -9.20 1.26 3.67
N PHE A 37 -7.88 1.45 3.58
CA PHE A 37 -7.29 2.64 2.96
C PHE A 37 -7.60 2.71 1.45
N GLY A 38 -7.60 1.57 0.77
CA GLY A 38 -8.04 1.46 -0.62
C GLY A 38 -9.46 1.97 -0.82
N GLY A 39 -10.40 1.52 0.01
CA GLY A 39 -11.79 1.98 -0.01
C GLY A 39 -11.94 3.48 0.29
N ILE A 40 -11.19 4.01 1.28
CA ILE A 40 -11.21 5.44 1.61
C ILE A 40 -10.72 6.28 0.43
N PHE A 41 -9.59 5.92 -0.17
CA PHE A 41 -9.02 6.65 -1.32
C PHE A 41 -9.94 6.61 -2.53
N LEU A 42 -10.47 5.44 -2.86
CA LEU A 42 -11.38 5.26 -3.99
C LEU A 42 -12.70 6.00 -3.75
N GLY A 43 -13.24 5.91 -2.54
CA GLY A 43 -14.48 6.59 -2.15
C GLY A 43 -14.35 8.10 -2.21
N TYR A 44 -13.21 8.66 -1.75
CA TYR A 44 -12.97 10.10 -1.85
C TYR A 44 -12.74 10.55 -3.29
N ALA A 45 -12.04 9.75 -4.11
CA ALA A 45 -11.93 10.01 -5.54
C ALA A 45 -13.30 10.01 -6.22
N PHE A 46 -14.16 9.06 -5.89
CA PHE A 46 -15.52 8.97 -6.43
C PHE A 46 -16.38 10.16 -6.01
N TYR A 47 -16.32 10.55 -4.73
CA TYR A 47 -17.01 11.75 -4.23
C TYR A 47 -16.59 13.00 -5.01
N LEU A 48 -15.28 13.23 -5.18
CA LEU A 48 -14.78 14.36 -5.95
C LEU A 48 -15.13 14.27 -7.44
N ALA A 49 -15.12 13.08 -8.04
CA ALA A 49 -15.38 12.93 -9.46
C ALA A 49 -16.86 13.10 -9.86
N PHE A 50 -17.78 12.64 -9.01
CA PHE A 50 -19.19 12.51 -9.39
C PHE A 50 -20.18 13.33 -8.55
N LEU A 51 -19.87 13.57 -7.28
CA LEU A 51 -20.80 14.21 -6.33
C LEU A 51 -20.40 15.65 -5.99
N PHE A 52 -19.18 16.06 -6.32
CA PHE A 52 -18.67 17.37 -5.99
C PHE A 52 -19.04 18.39 -7.07
N ASP A 53 -19.94 19.30 -6.71
CA ASP A 53 -20.52 20.31 -7.62
C ASP A 53 -19.82 21.68 -7.55
N GLY A 54 -18.60 21.71 -6.99
CA GLY A 54 -17.77 22.91 -6.87
C GLY A 54 -17.70 23.50 -5.45
N GLY A 55 -16.66 24.29 -5.21
CA GLY A 55 -16.33 24.87 -3.90
C GLY A 55 -14.89 24.60 -3.49
N SER A 56 -14.64 24.60 -2.18
CA SER A 56 -13.33 24.29 -1.59
C SER A 56 -13.27 22.84 -1.15
N TYR A 57 -12.19 22.13 -1.50
CA TYR A 57 -11.93 20.76 -1.06
C TYR A 57 -10.55 20.67 -0.41
N LEU A 58 -10.41 19.71 0.49
CA LEU A 58 -9.17 19.48 1.23
C LEU A 58 -8.25 18.54 0.43
N ILE A 59 -7.02 19.00 0.24
CA ILE A 59 -5.99 18.23 -0.47
C ILE A 59 -4.98 17.73 0.56
N PHE A 60 -4.89 16.42 0.73
CA PHE A 60 -3.97 15.80 1.67
C PHE A 60 -2.86 15.07 0.94
N PHE A 61 -1.89 15.81 0.37
CA PHE A 61 -0.78 15.18 -0.36
C PHE A 61 0.03 14.21 0.51
N HIS A 62 0.15 14.47 1.81
CA HIS A 62 0.82 13.57 2.75
C HIS A 62 0.11 12.22 2.88
N ALA A 63 -1.20 12.12 2.56
CA ALA A 63 -1.93 10.86 2.62
C ALA A 63 -1.36 9.83 1.65
N PHE A 64 -0.77 10.27 0.52
CA PHE A 64 -0.14 9.38 -0.47
C PHE A 64 1.13 8.69 0.03
N ILE A 65 1.68 9.09 1.18
CA ILE A 65 2.79 8.34 1.81
C ILE A 65 2.31 6.94 2.22
N VAL A 66 1.04 6.79 2.62
CA VAL A 66 0.45 5.51 3.03
C VAL A 66 0.46 4.48 1.89
N PRO A 67 -0.12 4.74 0.69
CA PRO A 67 -0.08 3.78 -0.40
C PRO A 67 1.36 3.46 -0.84
N VAL A 68 2.25 4.46 -0.91
CA VAL A 68 3.65 4.23 -1.32
C VAL A 68 4.37 3.29 -0.35
N THR A 69 4.27 3.54 0.96
CA THR A 69 4.90 2.69 1.98
C THR A 69 4.30 1.28 2.01
N MET A 70 2.98 1.15 1.81
CA MET A 70 2.34 -0.16 1.70
C MET A 70 2.81 -0.94 0.48
N VAL A 71 2.94 -0.30 -0.69
CA VAL A 71 3.46 -0.93 -1.91
C VAL A 71 4.90 -1.42 -1.68
N VAL A 72 5.77 -0.60 -1.09
CA VAL A 72 7.16 -0.99 -0.81
C VAL A 72 7.21 -2.18 0.15
N ASN A 73 6.43 -2.15 1.23
CA ASN A 73 6.37 -3.26 2.20
C ASN A 73 5.82 -4.54 1.58
N PHE A 74 4.82 -4.42 0.71
CA PHE A 74 4.24 -5.52 -0.06
C PHE A 74 5.32 -6.25 -0.88
N PHE A 75 6.19 -5.51 -1.58
CA PHE A 75 7.29 -6.13 -2.32
C PHE A 75 8.43 -6.64 -1.42
N ARG A 76 8.79 -5.90 -0.37
CA ARG A 76 9.89 -6.27 0.54
C ARG A 76 9.69 -7.62 1.22
N HIS A 77 8.45 -8.00 1.49
CA HIS A 77 8.14 -9.30 2.10
C HIS A 77 8.13 -10.47 1.12
N ARG A 78 8.23 -10.21 -0.19
CA ARG A 78 8.32 -11.24 -1.22
C ARG A 78 9.75 -11.50 -1.69
N THR A 79 10.69 -10.61 -1.40
CA THR A 79 12.09 -10.83 -1.72
C THR A 79 12.63 -12.00 -0.88
N PRO A 80 13.15 -13.08 -1.50
CA PRO A 80 13.75 -14.19 -0.76
C PRO A 80 14.85 -13.65 0.15
N ARG A 81 14.84 -14.03 1.43
CA ARG A 81 15.95 -13.71 2.31
C ARG A 81 17.22 -14.37 1.75
N PRO A 82 18.37 -13.69 1.70
CA PRO A 82 19.62 -14.31 1.31
C PRO A 82 19.83 -15.59 2.13
N ARG A 83 20.10 -16.71 1.45
CA ARG A 83 20.50 -17.93 2.16
C ARG A 83 21.82 -17.64 2.87
N LEU A 84 21.88 -17.94 4.16
CA LEU A 84 23.11 -17.84 4.94
C LEU A 84 24.16 -18.74 4.30
N THR A 85 25.37 -18.21 4.09
CA THR A 85 26.52 -18.99 3.65
C THR A 85 26.82 -20.07 4.69
N ASP A 86 27.40 -21.20 4.29
CA ASP A 86 27.67 -22.30 5.23
C ASP A 86 28.61 -21.87 6.37
N THR A 87 29.50 -20.90 6.14
CA THR A 87 30.31 -20.25 7.18
C THR A 87 29.46 -19.46 8.20
N GLN A 88 28.43 -18.74 7.74
CA GLN A 88 27.52 -17.99 8.61
C GLN A 88 26.62 -18.90 9.44
N LYS A 89 26.24 -20.07 8.90
CA LYS A 89 25.51 -21.10 9.65
C LYS A 89 26.39 -21.69 10.76
N ALA A 90 27.61 -22.11 10.42
CA ALA A 90 28.58 -22.66 11.37
C ALA A 90 28.88 -21.68 12.53
N TRP A 91 29.03 -20.39 12.22
CA TRP A 91 29.27 -19.36 13.23
C TRP A 91 28.10 -19.18 14.22
N ARG A 92 26.86 -19.31 13.75
CA ARG A 92 25.67 -19.23 14.60
C ARG A 92 25.50 -20.45 15.50
N GLU A 93 25.83 -21.63 15.00
CA GLU A 93 25.78 -22.88 15.78
C GLU A 93 26.82 -22.88 16.91
N PHE A 94 28.00 -22.28 16.69
CA PHE A 94 29.03 -22.16 17.73
C PHE A 94 28.65 -21.24 18.91
N HIS A 95 27.78 -20.25 18.67
CA HIS A 95 27.36 -19.27 19.69
C HIS A 95 26.07 -19.66 20.43
N ARG A 96 25.52 -20.85 20.18
CA ARG A 96 24.24 -21.31 20.73
C ARG A 96 24.46 -22.38 21.78
#